data_AF-A0A3D5F9Z3-F1
#
_entry.id   AF-A0A3D5F9Z3-F1
#
_cell.length_a   1.000
_cell.length_b   1.000
_cell.length_c   1.000
_cell.angle_alpha   90.00
_cell.angle_beta   90.00
_cell.angle_gamma   90.00
#
_symmetry.space_group_name_H-M   'P 1'
#
loop_
_entity.id
_entity.type
_entity.pdbx_description
1 polymer ?
#
loop_
_entity_poly.entity_id
_entity_poly.type
_entity_poly.pdbx_seq_one_letter_code
_entity_poly.pdbx_strand_id
1 'polypeptide(L)' 'GSERSMVPIGNYERVMPLDILPTLLLRDLISGDTDSAQTLGCLELDEEDLALCTYVCPGKYTYGSILRDCLTTIEKEG' A
#
# COMPACT_ATOMS: atom_id res chain seq x y z
N GLY A 1 19.60 4.67 2.94
CA GLY A 1 19.28 4.42 1.51
C GLY A 1 18.27 5.46 1.12
N SER A 2 18.51 6.20 0.04
CA SER A 2 17.59 7.26 -0.40
C SER A 2 16.21 6.68 -0.70
N GLU A 3 15.16 7.39 -0.28
CA GLU A 3 13.79 7.10 -0.70
C GLU A 3 13.73 7.17 -2.23
N ARG A 4 13.47 6.04 -2.87
CA ARG A 4 13.33 5.97 -4.32
C ARG A 4 11.87 6.16 -4.65
N SER A 5 11.57 7.05 -5.59
CA SER A 5 10.23 7.21 -6.14
C SER A 5 9.65 5.84 -6.51
N MET A 6 8.40 5.62 -6.12
CA MET A 6 7.62 4.47 -6.56
C MET A 6 7.53 4.49 -8.09
N VAL A 7 8.01 3.43 -8.75
CA VAL A 7 7.93 3.30 -10.21
C VAL A 7 6.89 2.24 -10.55
N PRO A 8 5.71 2.63 -11.06
CA PRO A 8 4.63 1.70 -11.34
C PRO A 8 4.84 0.96 -12.66
N ILE A 9 5.73 -0.05 -12.68
CA ILE A 9 5.98 -0.90 -13.86
C ILE A 9 5.08 -2.15 -13.84
N GLY A 10 3.81 -2.03 -13.46
CA GLY A 10 2.87 -3.16 -13.50
C GLY A 10 3.25 -4.37 -12.63
N ASN A 11 4.24 -4.23 -11.73
CA ASN A 11 4.79 -5.34 -10.96
C ASN A 11 3.87 -5.71 -9.80
N TYR A 12 3.18 -4.72 -9.24
CA TYR A 12 2.27 -4.91 -8.11
C TYR A 12 1.01 -5.65 -8.56
N GLU A 13 0.48 -5.30 -9.74
CA GLU A 13 -0.68 -5.91 -10.38
C GLU A 13 -0.46 -7.40 -10.70
N ARG A 14 0.79 -7.83 -10.91
CA ARG A 14 1.12 -9.23 -11.17
C ARG A 14 1.19 -10.10 -9.92
N VAL A 15 1.40 -9.49 -8.76
CA VAL A 15 1.52 -10.21 -7.48
C VAL A 15 0.30 -10.04 -6.58
N MET A 16 -0.53 -9.01 -6.84
CA MET A 16 -1.77 -8.80 -6.13
C MET A 16 -2.84 -9.76 -6.65
N PRO A 17 -3.36 -10.68 -5.82
CA PRO A 17 -4.40 -11.63 -6.25
C PRO A 17 -5.82 -11.05 -6.21
N LEU A 18 -5.99 -9.90 -5.54
CA LEU A 18 -7.28 -9.22 -5.36
C LEU A 18 -7.56 -8.27 -6.53
N ASP A 19 -8.84 -8.07 -6.83
CA ASP A 19 -9.32 -7.14 -7.86
C ASP A 19 -9.31 -5.70 -7.34
N ILE A 20 -8.10 -5.20 -7.05
CA ILE A 20 -7.85 -3.82 -6.61
C ILE A 20 -6.83 -3.15 -7.52
N LEU A 21 -6.63 -1.85 -7.35
CA LEU A 21 -5.58 -1.09 -8.05
C LEU A 21 -4.37 -0.93 -7.11
N PRO A 22 -3.50 -1.97 -6.97
CA PRO A 22 -2.46 -1.98 -5.95
C PRO A 22 -1.47 -0.83 -6.15
N THR A 23 -1.15 -0.46 -7.38
CA THR A 23 -0.27 0.69 -7.63
C THR A 23 -0.83 2.00 -7.07
N LEU A 24 -2.13 2.27 -7.26
CA LEU A 24 -2.75 3.48 -6.73
C LEU A 24 -2.85 3.42 -5.22
N LEU A 25 -3.27 2.27 -4.69
CA LEU A 25 -3.38 2.07 -3.25
C LEU A 25 -2.03 2.26 -2.55
N LEU A 26 -0.97 1.62 -3.03
CA LEU A 26 0.37 1.71 -2.45
C LEU A 26 0.93 3.14 -2.54
N ARG A 27 0.61 3.89 -3.60
CA ARG A 27 0.95 5.32 -3.71
C ARG A 27 0.26 6.13 -2.63
N ASP A 28 -1.04 5.91 -2.44
CA ASP A 28 -1.84 6.66 -1.48
C ASP A 28 -1.42 6.33 -0.03
N LEU A 29 -1.11 5.06 0.24
CA LEU A 29 -0.51 4.60 1.50
C LEU A 29 0.83 5.31 1.77
N ILE A 30 1.74 5.37 0.80
CA ILE A 30 3.03 6.09 0.97
C ILE A 30 2.81 7.59 1.20
N SER A 31 1.81 8.17 0.53
CA SER A 31 1.49 9.60 0.67
C SER A 31 0.74 9.92 1.96
N GLY A 32 0.28 8.92 2.71
CA GLY A 32 -0.56 9.08 3.90
C GLY A 32 -1.98 9.56 3.58
N ASP A 33 -2.48 9.35 2.35
CA ASP A 33 -3.84 9.70 1.95
C ASP A 33 -4.80 8.57 2.33
N THR A 34 -5.33 8.65 3.55
CA THR A 34 -6.21 7.63 4.14
C THR A 34 -7.62 7.65 3.54
N ASP A 35 -8.12 8.79 3.06
CA ASP A 35 -9.43 8.90 2.39
C ASP A 35 -9.43 8.15 1.04
N SER A 36 -8.41 8.39 0.21
CA SER A 36 -8.26 7.69 -1.06
C SER A 36 -7.96 6.21 -0.84
N ALA A 37 -7.09 5.88 0.13
CA ALA A 37 -6.78 4.49 0.47
C ALA A 37 -8.02 3.68 0.89
N GLN A 38 -8.95 4.28 1.66
CA GLN A 38 -10.22 3.65 2.02
C GLN A 38 -11.08 3.35 0.80
N THR A 39 -11.18 4.31 -0.14
CA THR A 39 -11.95 4.13 -1.39
C THR A 39 -11.36 3.02 -2.26
N LEU A 40 -10.05 2.81 -2.18
CA LEU A 40 -9.32 1.76 -2.90
C LEU A 40 -9.33 0.40 -2.18
N GLY A 41 -9.96 0.29 -1.02
CA GLY A 41 -10.15 -0.97 -0.30
C GLY A 41 -9.09 -1.31 0.73
N CYS A 42 -8.37 -0.32 1.29
CA CYS A 42 -7.34 -0.59 2.31
C CYS A 42 -7.86 -1.29 3.58
N LEU A 43 -9.16 -1.18 3.85
CA LEU A 43 -9.83 -1.79 5.02
C LEU A 43 -10.00 -3.30 4.92
N GLU A 44 -9.93 -3.87 3.71
CA GLU A 44 -10.06 -5.32 3.48
C GLU A 44 -8.71 -6.03 3.43
N LEU A 45 -7.62 -5.31 3.71
CA LEU A 45 -6.25 -5.82 3.61
C LEU A 45 -5.62 -5.93 4.99
N ASP A 46 -4.77 -6.95 5.14
CA ASP A 46 -3.86 -7.09 6.27
C ASP A 46 -2.40 -6.91 5.80
N GLU A 47 -1.46 -6.80 6.75
CA GLU A 47 -0.05 -6.60 6.41
C GLU A 47 0.55 -7.75 5.58
N GLU A 48 0.02 -8.96 5.77
CA GLU A 48 0.44 -10.14 5.02
C GLU A 48 0.05 -10.07 3.54
N ASP A 49 -1.05 -9.41 3.19
CA ASP A 49 -1.50 -9.23 1.80
C ASP A 49 -0.52 -8.34 1.02
N LEU A 50 0.15 -7.42 1.70
CA LEU A 50 1.14 -6.50 1.11
C LEU A 50 2.57 -7.04 1.19
N ALA A 51 2.78 -8.25 1.70
CA ALA A 51 4.11 -8.85 1.81
C ALA A 51 4.76 -9.06 0.43
N LEU A 52 3.99 -9.53 -0.57
CA LEU A 52 4.48 -9.70 -1.93
C LEU A 52 4.78 -8.35 -2.61
N CYS A 53 3.93 -7.35 -2.38
CA CYS A 53 4.16 -5.97 -2.85
C CYS A 53 5.44 -5.38 -2.27
N THR A 54 5.72 -5.64 -0.99
CA THR A 54 6.97 -5.27 -0.30
C THR A 54 8.17 -5.97 -0.92
N TYR A 55 8.05 -7.27 -1.21
CA TYR A 55 9.10 -8.08 -1.81
C TYR A 55 9.52 -7.58 -3.20
N VAL A 56 8.55 -7.23 -4.06
CA VAL A 56 8.83 -6.76 -5.43
C VAL A 56 9.19 -5.27 -5.51
N CYS A 57 9.12 -4.53 -4.41
CA CYS A 57 9.33 -3.09 -4.39
C CYS A 57 10.81 -2.70 -4.57
N PRO A 58 11.19 -1.95 -5.62
CA PRO A 58 12.57 -1.49 -5.82
C PRO A 58 13.01 -0.43 -4.79
N GLY A 59 12.03 0.25 -4.18
CA GLY A 59 12.23 1.28 -3.14
C GLY A 59 12.44 0.72 -1.73
N LYS A 60 12.25 -0.59 -1.53
CA LYS A 60 12.31 -1.25 -0.21
C LYS A 60 11.37 -0.64 0.83
N TYR A 61 10.20 -0.16 0.41
CA TYR A 61 9.13 0.24 1.32
C TYR A 61 8.54 -0.98 2.02
N THR A 62 8.27 -0.85 3.31
CA THR A 62 7.55 -1.86 4.11
C THR A 62 6.07 -1.53 4.15
N TYR A 63 5.33 -1.96 3.12
CA TYR A 63 3.93 -1.58 2.95
C TYR A 63 3.01 -2.09 4.06
N GLY A 64 3.32 -3.24 4.68
CA GLY A 64 2.57 -3.72 5.83
C GLY A 64 2.59 -2.72 7.00
N SER A 65 3.75 -2.18 7.36
CA SER A 65 3.85 -1.17 8.42
C SER A 65 3.09 0.12 8.05
N ILE A 66 3.19 0.55 6.79
CA ILE A 66 2.50 1.75 6.29
C ILE A 66 0.97 1.55 6.34
N LEU A 67 0.49 0.36 5.97
CA LEU A 67 -0.92 0.01 6.06
C LEU A 67 -1.39 0.04 7.51
N ARG A 68 -0.64 -0.55 8.46
CA ARG A 68 -0.98 -0.50 9.89
C ARG A 68 -1.10 0.94 10.40
N ASP A 69 -0.17 1.80 10.02
CA ASP A 69 -0.18 3.21 10.40
C ASP A 69 -1.41 3.94 9.82
N CYS A 70 -1.75 3.66 8.55
CA CYS A 70 -2.96 4.18 7.92
C CYS A 70 -4.24 3.70 8.62
N LEU A 71 -4.37 2.40 8.89
CA LEU A 71 -5.54 1.83 9.59
C LEU A 71 -5.69 2.40 11.00
N THR A 72 -4.57 2.55 11.72
CA THR A 72 -4.55 3.18 13.06
C THR A 72 -4.97 4.65 13.01
N THR A 73 -4.64 5.34 11.92
CA THR A 73 -5.02 6.74 11.72
C THR A 73 -6.52 6.84 11.42
N ILE A 74 -7.02 5.98 10.52
CA ILE A 74 -8.45 5.88 10.19
C ILE A 74 -9.27 5.56 11.45
N GLU A 75 -8.83 4.63 12.30
CA GLU A 75 -9.53 4.28 13.55
C GLU A 75 -9.58 5.46 14.55
N LYS A 76 -8.61 6.38 14.51
CA LYS A 76 -8.57 7.55 15.40
C LYS A 76 -9.39 8.73 14.87
N GLU A 77 -9.49 8.84 13.54
CA GLU A 77 -10.17 9.96 12.87
C GLU A 77 -11.63 9.65 12.50
N GLY A 78 -12.01 8.37 12.44
CA GLY A 78 -13.39 7.89 12.21
C GLY A 78 -14.27 7.88 13.46
#